data_AF-A0A2N9MEQ0-F1
#
_entry.id   AF-A0A2N9MEQ0-F1
#
_cell.length_a   1.000
_cell.length_b   1.000
_cell.length_c   1.000
_cell.angle_alpha   90.00
_cell.angle_beta   90.00
_cell.angle_gamma   90.00
#
_symmetry.space_group_name_H-M   'P 1'
#
loop_
_entity.id
_entity.type
_entity.pdbx_description
1 polymer ?
#
loop_
_entity_poly.entity_id
_entity_poly.type
_entity_poly.pdbx_seq_one_letter_code
_entity_poly.pdbx_strand_id
1 'polypeptide(L)' 'MGEIMARIVVKVGENVIESVITRQSAEELGLKPGDSVLVVVKSTEVMIQKG' A
#
# COMPACT_ATOMS: atom_id res chain seq x y z
N MET A 1 8.54 -6.38 -21.24
CA MET A 1 8.73 -5.06 -20.60
C MET A 1 8.07 -5.15 -19.24
N GLY A 2 8.87 -5.35 -18.19
CA GLY A 2 8.38 -5.70 -16.85
C GLY A 2 7.75 -4.51 -16.14
N GLU A 3 6.67 -4.77 -15.41
CA GLU A 3 6.00 -3.76 -14.59
C GLU A 3 7.00 -3.18 -13.56
N ILE A 4 7.25 -1.88 -13.65
CA ILE A 4 8.09 -1.12 -12.71
C ILE A 4 7.33 -0.88 -11.40
N MET A 5 5.99 -0.91 -11.47
CA MET A 5 5.09 -0.65 -10.37
C MET A 5 4.61 -1.97 -9.75
N ALA A 6 4.35 -1.96 -8.45
CA ALA A 6 3.66 -3.00 -7.72
C ALA A 6 2.45 -2.41 -7.02
N ARG A 7 1.35 -3.14 -7.08
CA ARG A 7 0.08 -2.81 -6.41
C ARG A 7 -0.01 -3.61 -5.13
N ILE A 8 -0.11 -2.91 -4.00
CA ILE A 8 -0.19 -3.50 -2.66
C ILE A 8 -1.59 -3.24 -2.12
N VAL A 9 -2.32 -4.31 -1.80
CA VAL A 9 -3.68 -4.26 -1.26
C VAL A 9 -3.64 -4.73 0.19
N VAL A 10 -4.04 -3.87 1.11
CA VAL A 10 -3.99 -4.15 2.55
C VAL A 10 -5.40 -4.03 3.13
N LYS A 11 -5.82 -5.08 3.87
CA LYS A 11 -7.05 -5.05 4.64
C LYS A 11 -6.79 -4.39 5.99
N VAL A 12 -7.58 -3.39 6.35
CA VAL A 12 -7.51 -2.67 7.64
C VAL A 12 -8.89 -2.67 8.28
N GLY A 13 -9.12 -3.61 9.20
CA GLY A 13 -10.45 -3.87 9.74
C GLY A 13 -11.42 -4.30 8.65
N GLU A 14 -12.51 -3.55 8.47
CA GLU A 14 -13.49 -3.77 7.40
C GLU A 14 -13.14 -3.02 6.09
N ASN A 15 -12.12 -2.15 6.13
CA ASN A 15 -11.70 -1.34 5.00
C ASN A 15 -10.55 -1.97 4.21
N VAL A 16 -10.33 -1.46 3.00
CA VAL A 16 -9.19 -1.80 2.15
C VAL A 16 -8.43 -0.53 1.81
N ILE A 17 -7.10 -0.57 1.96
CA ILE A 17 -6.20 0.48 1.50
C ILE A 17 -5.35 -0.09 0.36
N GLU A 18 -5.24 0.66 -0.73
CA GLU A 18 -4.42 0.33 -1.88
C GLU A 18 -3.26 1.34 -1.98
N SER A 19 -2.06 0.81 -2.21
CA SER A 19 -0.87 1.63 -2.49
C SER A 19 -0.19 1.11 -3.74
N VAL A 20 0.31 2.04 -4.56
CA VAL A 20 1.14 1.72 -5.72
C VAL A 20 2.55 2.21 -5.42
N ILE A 21 3.49 1.28 -5.36
CA ILE A 21 4.91 1.55 -5.12
C ILE A 21 5.74 0.96 -6.26
N THR A 22 7.06 1.13 -6.22
CA THR A 22 7.92 0.43 -7.18
C THR A 22 7.99 -1.05 -6.82
N ARG A 23 8.12 -1.90 -7.86
CA ARG A 23 8.34 -3.33 -7.70
C ARG A 23 9.60 -3.61 -6.88
N GLN A 24 10.68 -2.88 -7.13
CA GLN A 24 11.93 -3.00 -6.36
C GLN A 24 11.68 -2.74 -4.87
N SER A 25 10.92 -1.70 -4.51
CA SER A 25 10.59 -1.43 -3.09
C SER A 25 9.78 -2.56 -2.46
N ALA A 26 8.83 -3.15 -3.19
CA ALA A 26 8.06 -4.29 -2.69
C ALA A 26 8.94 -5.53 -2.44
N GLU A 27 9.89 -5.78 -3.34
CA GLU A 27 10.87 -6.87 -3.22
C GLU A 27 11.87 -6.63 -2.08
N GLU A 28 12.42 -5.42 -1.94
CA GLU A 28 13.33 -5.03 -0.85
C GLU A 28 12.67 -5.12 0.53
N LEU A 29 11.38 -4.77 0.63
CA LEU A 29 10.58 -4.92 1.84
C LEU A 29 10.17 -6.38 2.11
N GLY A 30 10.39 -7.28 1.15
CA GLY A 30 10.05 -8.70 1.26
C GLY A 30 8.56 -8.98 1.36
N LEU A 31 7.72 -8.09 0.82
CA LEU A 31 6.27 -8.18 0.95
C LEU A 31 5.71 -9.41 0.23
N LYS A 32 4.86 -10.16 0.92
CA LYS A 32 4.12 -11.29 0.36
C LYS A 32 2.67 -11.32 0.88
N PRO A 33 1.74 -11.96 0.14
CA PRO A 33 0.38 -12.17 0.62
C PRO A 33 0.35 -12.83 2.01
N GLY A 34 -0.43 -12.25 2.92
CA GLY A 34 -0.56 -12.72 4.30
C GLY A 34 0.36 -12.04 5.31
N ASP A 35 1.32 -11.22 4.87
CA ASP A 35 2.14 -10.44 5.80
C ASP A 35 1.30 -9.42 6.59
N SER A 36 1.63 -9.29 7.88
CA SER A 36 1.16 -8.18 8.69
C SER A 36 2.03 -6.96 8.39
N VAL A 37 1.41 -5.88 7.92
CA VAL A 37 2.10 -4.65 7.52
C VAL A 37 1.51 -3.43 8.24
N LEU A 38 2.31 -2.36 8.36
CA LEU A 38 1.82 -1.06 8.78
C LEU A 38 1.59 -0.18 7.54
N VAL A 39 0.38 0.33 7.37
CA VAL A 39 0.10 1.34 6.34
C VAL A 39 0.41 2.71 6.91
N VAL A 40 1.36 3.41 6.30
CA VAL A 40 1.75 4.78 6.68
C VAL A 40 1.26 5.73 5.60
N VAL A 41 0.48 6.73 5.99
CA VAL A 41 0.00 7.77 5.08
C VAL A 41 0.59 9.11 5.50
N LYS A 42 1.19 9.83 4.55
CA LYS A 42 1.74 11.15 4.80
C LYS A 42 0.60 12.15 5.04
N SER A 43 0.65 12.87 6.16
CA SER A 43 -0.46 13.73 6.60
C SER A 43 -0.93 14.75 5.57
N THR A 44 -0.01 15.28 4.76
CA THR A 44 -0.33 16.29 3.74
C THR A 44 -1.07 15.74 2.52
N GLU A 45 -1.20 14.42 2.39
CA GLU A 45 -1.82 13.74 1.23
C GLU A 45 -3.15 13.08 1.62
N VAL A 46 -3.57 13.18 2.89
CA VAL A 46 -4.87 12.70 3.36
C VAL A 46 -5.94 13.72 3.03
N MET A 47 -7.03 13.26 2.41
CA MET A 47 -8.24 14.05 2.20
C MET A 47 -9.28 13.70 3.25
N ILE A 48 -10.00 14.71 3.75
CA ILE A 48 -11.12 14.56 4.68
C ILE A 48 -12.39 14.95 3.96
N GLN A 49 -13.37 14.05 3.93
CA GLN A 49 -14.70 14.30 3.39
C GLN A 49 -15.72 14.26 4.54
N LYS A 50 -16.57 15.29 4.61
CA LYS A 50 -17.74 15.28 5.48
C LYS A 50 -18.87 14.52 4.80
N GLY A 51 -19.51 13.62 5.54
CA GLY A 51 -20.75 12.94 5.14
C GLY A 51 -21.96 13.86 5.15
#